data_AF-A0A2H1C8Z8-F1
#
_entry.id   AF-A0A2H1C8Z8-F1
#
_cell.length_a   1.000
_cell.length_b   1.000
_cell.length_c   1.000
_cell.angle_alpha   90.00
_cell.angle_beta   90.00
_cell.angle_gamma   90.00
#
_symmetry.space_group_name_H-M   'P 1'
#
loop_
_entity.id
_entity.type
_entity.pdbx_description
1 polymer ?
#
loop_
_entity_poly.entity_id
_entity_poly.type
_entity_poly.pdbx_seq_one_letter_code
_entity_poly.pdbx_strand_id
1 'polypeptide(L)'
;MTQMYKLCSEQLSQQDHYDFGMRALKSVLVMAGSLKRKNPDKSEDVVLIRALRDSNLPKFLKQDAVLFTAILQDLFPGITLPEHDYGRFLEEIHSVLQGMGLQVVPAQVTKVIQFFETLLVRHGVMLVGPTGGGKTTVYRVLIKVLTNLHEAGLSTEVPEYQPVKTYVLNPKAITMGELYGEVNKLTLEWHDGLLASIVRRTCVVSDL
;
A
#
# COMPACT_ATOMS: atom_id res chain seq x y z
N MET A 1 0.81 -22.13 5.35
CA MET A 1 0.05 -21.03 4.67
C MET A 1 -1.44 -21.25 4.68
N THR A 2 -1.96 -22.33 4.07
CA THR A 2 -3.40 -22.62 4.02
C THR A 2 -4.03 -22.70 5.41
N GLN A 3 -3.37 -23.40 6.34
CA GLN A 3 -3.79 -23.49 7.74
C GLN A 3 -3.82 -22.11 8.43
N MET A 4 -2.84 -21.24 8.16
CA MET A 4 -2.81 -19.89 8.70
C MET A 4 -4.02 -19.06 8.24
N TYR A 5 -4.32 -19.08 6.94
CA TYR A 5 -5.48 -18.38 6.40
C TYR A 5 -6.80 -18.94 6.92
N LYS A 6 -6.90 -20.26 7.11
CA LYS A 6 -8.05 -20.91 7.73
C LYS A 6 -8.24 -20.40 9.17
N LEU A 7 -7.19 -20.45 10.00
CA LEU A 7 -7.25 -19.93 11.38
C LEU A 7 -7.58 -18.45 11.42
N CYS A 8 -7.03 -17.64 10.51
CA CYS A 8 -7.37 -16.21 10.41
C CYS A 8 -8.85 -16.01 10.09
N SER A 9 -9.42 -16.81 9.17
CA SER A 9 -10.84 -16.72 8.83
C SER A 9 -11.78 -17.17 9.94
N GLU A 10 -11.32 -18.06 10.83
CA GLU A 10 -12.09 -18.61 11.94
C GLU A 10 -11.96 -17.79 13.23
N GLN A 11 -10.81 -17.14 13.47
CA GLN A 11 -10.48 -16.49 14.74
C GLN A 11 -10.47 -14.95 14.69
N LEU A 12 -10.25 -14.33 13.53
CA LEU A 12 -10.29 -12.87 13.42
C LEU A 12 -11.73 -12.37 13.31
N SER A 13 -11.93 -11.10 13.64
CA SER A 13 -13.25 -10.50 13.49
C SER A 13 -13.72 -10.51 12.02
N GLN A 14 -15.04 -10.65 11.81
CA GLN A 14 -15.62 -10.57 10.47
C GLN A 14 -15.63 -9.12 10.00
N GLN A 15 -14.84 -8.83 8.97
CA GLN A 15 -14.76 -7.51 8.33
C GLN A 15 -14.95 -7.65 6.82
N ASP A 16 -15.75 -6.76 6.22
CA ASP A 16 -16.05 -6.80 4.77
C ASP A 16 -14.82 -6.67 3.87
N HIS A 17 -13.75 -6.06 4.38
CA HIS A 17 -12.51 -5.82 3.65
C HIS A 17 -11.45 -6.91 3.85
N TYR A 18 -11.74 -7.95 4.65
CA TYR A 18 -10.82 -9.07 4.83
C TYR A 18 -10.94 -10.03 3.63
N ASP A 19 -9.80 -10.33 3.01
CA ASP A 19 -9.69 -11.23 1.86
C ASP A 19 -8.73 -12.38 2.21
N PHE A 20 -9.31 -13.53 2.56
CA PHE A 20 -8.60 -14.78 2.84
C PHE A 20 -8.66 -15.78 1.67
N GLY A 21 -9.08 -15.32 0.48
CA GLY A 21 -9.25 -16.18 -0.69
C GLY A 21 -7.95 -16.48 -1.45
N MET A 22 -8.07 -17.31 -2.50
CA MET A 22 -6.93 -17.75 -3.32
C MET A 22 -6.16 -16.60 -3.99
N ARG A 23 -6.83 -15.48 -4.28
CA ARG A 23 -6.17 -14.29 -4.84
C ARG A 23 -5.22 -13.64 -3.84
N ALA A 24 -5.59 -13.61 -2.56
CA ALA A 24 -4.73 -13.13 -1.49
C ALA A 24 -3.50 -14.03 -1.33
N LEU A 25 -3.70 -15.36 -1.33
CA LEU A 25 -2.60 -16.34 -1.30
C LEU A 25 -1.63 -16.16 -2.47
N LYS A 26 -2.14 -16.04 -3.70
CA LYS A 26 -1.30 -15.78 -4.89
C LYS A 26 -0.45 -14.52 -4.71
N SER A 27 -1.03 -13.45 -4.17
CA SER A 27 -0.32 -12.18 -3.96
C SER A 27 0.83 -12.35 -2.96
N VAL A 28 0.63 -13.12 -1.89
CA VAL A 28 1.69 -13.45 -0.92
C VAL A 28 2.82 -14.24 -1.57
N LEU A 29 2.51 -15.25 -2.39
CA LEU A 29 3.52 -16.05 -3.09
C LEU A 29 4.36 -15.22 -4.06
N VAL A 30 3.73 -14.32 -4.81
CA VAL A 30 4.44 -13.39 -5.71
C VAL A 30 5.38 -12.48 -4.92
N MET A 31 4.93 -11.94 -3.78
CA MET A 31 5.76 -11.15 -2.87
C MET A 31 6.93 -11.96 -2.30
N ALA A 32 6.68 -13.18 -1.81
CA ALA A 32 7.72 -14.07 -1.28
C ALA A 32 8.78 -14.39 -2.34
N GLY A 33 8.37 -14.68 -3.58
CA GLY A 33 9.29 -14.89 -4.70
C GLY A 33 10.14 -13.66 -5.01
N SER A 34 9.57 -12.46 -4.95
CA SER A 34 10.32 -11.21 -5.10
C SER A 34 11.35 -11.01 -3.98
N LEU A 35 10.93 -11.23 -2.72
CA LEU A 35 11.82 -11.12 -1.56
C LEU A 35 12.98 -12.12 -1.59
N LYS A 36 12.72 -13.36 -2.04
CA LYS A 36 13.75 -14.41 -2.20
C LYS A 36 14.76 -14.04 -3.29
N ARG A 37 14.32 -13.51 -4.43
CA ARG A 37 15.23 -13.02 -5.49
C ARG A 37 16.09 -11.85 -5.03
N LYS A 38 15.55 -10.94 -4.23
CA LYS A 38 16.31 -9.83 -3.62
C LYS A 38 17.26 -10.29 -2.50
N ASN A 39 17.01 -11.46 -1.89
CA ASN A 39 17.80 -11.99 -0.77
C ASN A 39 18.05 -13.50 -0.95
N PRO A 40 18.91 -13.91 -1.90
CA PRO A 40 19.10 -15.33 -2.22
C PRO A 40 19.55 -16.17 -1.03
N ASP A 41 20.37 -15.60 -0.15
CA ASP A 41 20.98 -16.30 1.00
C ASP A 41 20.03 -16.47 2.20
N LYS A 42 18.90 -15.76 2.22
CA LYS A 42 17.94 -15.88 3.34
C LYS A 42 17.15 -17.19 3.25
N SER A 43 16.91 -17.81 4.40
CA SER A 43 16.05 -18.99 4.50
C SER A 43 14.66 -18.71 3.89
N GLU A 44 14.14 -19.68 3.14
CA GLU A 44 12.82 -19.58 2.51
C GLU A 44 11.71 -19.41 3.53
N ASP A 45 11.83 -20.06 4.69
CA ASP A 45 10.86 -19.94 5.78
C ASP A 45 10.76 -18.49 6.27
N VAL A 46 11.90 -17.84 6.50
CA VAL A 46 11.97 -16.45 6.94
C VAL A 46 11.37 -15.52 5.89
N VAL A 47 11.66 -15.77 4.61
CA VAL A 47 11.11 -14.99 3.50
C VAL A 47 9.59 -15.16 3.39
N LEU A 48 9.09 -16.38 3.55
CA LEU A 48 7.68 -16.70 3.46
C LEU A 48 6.88 -16.07 4.61
N ILE A 49 7.38 -16.20 5.84
CA ILE A 49 6.75 -15.63 7.04
C ILE A 49 6.75 -14.10 6.93
N ARG A 50 7.84 -13.50 6.44
CA ARG A 50 7.88 -12.05 6.18
C ARG A 50 6.82 -11.63 5.16
N ALA A 51 6.73 -12.31 4.02
CA ALA A 51 5.73 -12.02 3.00
C ALA A 51 4.29 -12.15 3.53
N LEU A 52 4.04 -13.18 4.36
CA LEU A 52 2.75 -13.39 5.01
C LEU A 52 2.40 -12.25 5.96
N ARG A 53 3.35 -11.80 6.77
CA ARG A 53 3.17 -10.68 7.70
C ARG A 53 2.90 -9.38 6.95
N ASP A 54 3.82 -9.00 6.07
CA ASP A 54 3.83 -7.69 5.43
C ASP A 54 2.61 -7.52 4.47
N SER A 55 2.13 -8.59 3.84
CA SER A 55 0.93 -8.56 2.97
C SER A 55 -0.40 -8.44 3.73
N ASN A 56 -0.46 -8.87 4.99
CA ASN A 56 -1.74 -8.99 5.71
C ASN A 56 -1.87 -7.98 6.87
N LEU A 57 -0.79 -7.69 7.58
CA LEU A 57 -0.80 -6.81 8.75
C LEU A 57 -1.39 -5.40 8.45
N PRO A 58 -1.15 -4.76 7.29
CA PRO A 58 -1.73 -3.44 7.00
C PRO A 58 -3.26 -3.44 6.89
N LYS A 59 -3.88 -4.61 6.63
CA LYS A 59 -5.32 -4.76 6.42
C LYS A 59 -6.09 -4.94 7.73
N PHE A 60 -5.44 -5.48 8.75
CA PHE A 60 -6.12 -5.86 9.98
C PHE A 60 -6.39 -4.68 10.90
N LEU A 61 -7.49 -4.78 11.64
CA LEU A 61 -7.74 -3.95 12.81
C LEU A 61 -6.65 -4.17 13.86
N LYS A 62 -6.45 -3.20 14.75
CA LYS A 62 -5.39 -3.26 15.78
C LYS A 62 -5.48 -4.53 16.64
N GLN A 63 -6.69 -4.94 17.02
CA GLN A 63 -6.92 -6.13 17.84
C GLN A 63 -6.63 -7.41 17.05
N ASP A 64 -7.11 -7.48 15.82
CA ASP A 64 -6.88 -8.62 14.92
C ASP A 64 -5.41 -8.76 14.51
N ALA A 65 -4.66 -7.66 14.41
CA ALA A 65 -3.22 -7.68 14.15
C ALA A 65 -2.43 -8.39 15.27
N VAL A 66 -2.87 -8.24 16.52
CA VAL A 66 -2.28 -8.95 17.67
C VAL A 66 -2.59 -10.44 17.58
N LEU A 67 -3.84 -10.81 17.33
CA LEU A 67 -4.26 -12.21 17.13
C LEU A 67 -3.53 -12.87 15.96
N PHE A 68 -3.43 -12.18 14.83
CA PHE A 68 -2.69 -12.64 13.66
C PHE A 68 -1.22 -12.91 13.98
N THR A 69 -0.58 -12.03 14.76
CA THR A 69 0.81 -12.21 15.17
C THR A 69 0.97 -13.43 16.07
N ALA A 70 0.03 -13.68 16.98
CA ALA A 70 0.02 -14.87 17.82
C ALA A 70 -0.18 -16.16 17.00
N ILE A 71 -1.13 -16.18 16.04
CA ILE A 71 -1.32 -17.31 15.12
C ILE A 71 -0.05 -17.59 14.31
N LEU A 72 0.63 -16.54 13.86
CA LEU A 72 1.87 -16.66 13.09
C LEU A 72 3.02 -17.23 13.95
N GLN A 73 3.12 -16.84 15.22
CA GLN A 73 4.11 -17.39 16.16
C GLN A 73 3.83 -18.86 16.53
N ASP A 74 2.56 -19.24 16.67
CA ASP A 74 2.15 -20.61 16.97
C ASP A 74 2.45 -21.57 15.80
N LEU A 75 2.20 -21.13 14.56
CA LEU A 75 2.47 -21.93 13.37
C LEU A 75 3.95 -22.01 12.98
N PHE A 76 4.76 -21.03 13.39
CA PHE A 76 6.18 -20.93 13.04
C PHE A 76 7.04 -20.64 14.29
N PRO A 77 7.13 -21.61 15.23
CA PRO A 77 7.84 -21.40 16.48
C PRO A 77 9.35 -21.22 16.24
N GLY A 78 9.98 -20.36 17.05
CA GLY A 78 11.43 -20.14 17.03
C GLY A 78 11.95 -19.24 15.90
N ILE A 79 11.08 -18.70 15.03
CA ILE A 79 11.48 -17.78 13.97
C ILE A 79 11.20 -16.34 14.40
N THR A 80 12.26 -15.57 14.65
CA THR A 80 12.17 -14.13 14.85
C THR A 80 12.40 -13.41 13.53
N LEU A 81 11.41 -12.60 13.12
CA LEU A 81 11.55 -11.77 11.94
C LEU A 81 12.41 -10.55 12.30
N PRO A 82 13.50 -10.27 11.56
CA PRO A 82 14.28 -9.08 11.80
C PRO A 82 13.43 -7.84 11.52
N GLU A 83 13.56 -6.83 12.37
CA GLU A 83 12.99 -5.51 12.09
C GLU A 83 13.66 -4.92 10.85
N HIS A 84 12.87 -4.22 10.05
CA HIS A 84 13.40 -3.54 8.87
C HIS A 84 13.86 -2.16 9.29
N ASP A 85 15.13 -1.85 9.06
CA ASP A 85 15.63 -0.49 9.22
C ASP A 85 15.21 0.34 8.01
N TYR A 86 14.34 1.32 8.27
CA TYR A 86 13.85 2.26 7.26
C TYR A 86 14.80 3.46 7.07
N GLY A 87 15.81 3.61 7.93
CA GLY A 87 16.87 4.62 7.81
C GLY A 87 16.37 6.01 7.40
N ARG A 88 16.91 6.50 6.27
CA ARG A 88 16.57 7.81 5.68
C ARG A 88 15.09 8.02 5.43
N PHE A 89 14.34 6.98 5.06
CA PHE A 89 12.91 7.08 4.81
C PHE A 89 12.14 7.46 6.08
N LEU A 90 12.52 6.88 7.22
CA LEU A 90 11.92 7.20 8.51
C LEU A 90 12.26 8.62 8.96
N GLU A 91 13.53 9.01 8.84
CA GLU A 91 13.99 10.37 9.15
C GLU A 91 13.20 11.42 8.34
N GLU A 92 13.00 11.17 7.04
CA GLU A 92 12.29 12.10 6.16
C GLU A 92 10.80 12.18 6.50
N ILE A 93 10.15 11.08 6.88
CA ILE A 93 8.76 11.12 7.36
C ILE A 93 8.64 12.06 8.57
N HIS A 94 9.57 11.97 9.52
CA HIS A 94 9.58 12.83 10.70
C HIS A 94 9.78 14.30 10.32
N SER A 95 10.75 14.58 9.44
CA SER A 95 11.04 15.92 8.92
C SER A 95 9.81 16.53 8.23
N VAL A 96 9.16 15.79 7.33
CA VAL A 96 7.97 16.24 6.59
C VAL A 96 6.79 16.49 7.53
N LEU A 97 6.55 15.62 8.51
CA LEU A 97 5.48 15.82 9.50
C LEU A 97 5.70 17.12 10.28
N GLN A 98 6.92 17.35 10.78
CA GLN A 98 7.27 18.57 11.49
C GLN A 98 7.18 19.81 10.60
N GLY A 99 7.68 19.74 9.37
CA GLY A 99 7.60 20.82 8.38
C GLY A 99 6.16 21.16 7.96
N MET A 100 5.23 20.22 8.09
CA MET A 100 3.80 20.44 7.91
C MET A 100 3.09 20.98 9.16
N GLY A 101 3.81 21.21 10.26
CA GLY A 101 3.25 21.66 11.54
C GLY A 101 2.42 20.58 12.25
N LEU A 102 2.67 19.30 11.96
CA LEU A 102 1.94 18.17 12.54
C LEU A 102 2.71 17.58 13.72
N GLN A 103 1.97 17.08 14.71
CA GLN A 103 2.56 16.27 15.77
C GLN A 103 2.97 14.91 15.19
N VAL A 104 4.20 14.50 15.47
CA VAL A 104 4.70 13.17 15.09
C VAL A 104 4.05 12.13 15.99
N VAL A 105 3.10 11.38 15.43
CA VAL A 105 2.44 10.26 16.11
C VAL A 105 2.98 8.94 15.55
N PRO A 106 3.55 8.04 16.38
CA PRO A 106 4.16 6.79 15.88
C PRO A 106 3.22 5.95 15.02
N ALA A 107 1.94 5.84 15.41
CA ALA A 107 0.95 5.10 14.63
C ALA A 107 0.74 5.68 13.22
N GLN A 108 0.87 7.00 13.05
CA GLN A 108 0.76 7.64 11.74
C GLN A 108 1.99 7.37 10.88
N VAL A 109 3.18 7.43 11.47
CA VAL A 109 4.46 7.09 10.81
C VAL A 109 4.41 5.65 10.29
N THR A 110 4.01 4.70 11.12
CA THR A 110 3.81 3.30 10.71
C THR A 110 2.83 3.17 9.55
N LYS A 111 1.75 3.96 9.53
CA LYS A 111 0.76 3.93 8.44
C LYS A 111 1.29 4.52 7.13
N VAL A 112 2.18 5.51 7.17
CA VAL A 112 2.88 6.02 5.96
C VAL A 112 3.77 4.93 5.38
N ILE A 113 4.54 4.24 6.21
CA ILE A 113 5.41 3.12 5.81
C ILE A 113 4.58 1.99 5.20
N GLN A 114 3.54 1.51 5.91
CA GLN A 114 2.66 0.46 5.42
C GLN A 114 1.98 0.83 4.10
N PHE A 115 1.60 2.10 3.93
CA PHE A 115 1.00 2.58 2.69
C PHE A 115 2.00 2.52 1.53
N PHE A 116 3.24 2.95 1.72
CA PHE A 116 4.30 2.84 0.72
C PHE A 116 4.58 1.38 0.34
N GLU A 117 4.81 0.51 1.32
CA GLU A 117 5.07 -0.92 1.09
C GLU A 117 3.91 -1.61 0.36
N THR A 118 2.67 -1.23 0.66
CA THR A 118 1.50 -1.77 -0.03
C THR A 118 1.45 -1.32 -1.50
N LEU A 119 1.81 -0.07 -1.80
CA LEU A 119 1.88 0.46 -3.17
C LEU A 119 2.95 -0.24 -4.03
N LEU A 120 4.06 -0.66 -3.41
CA LEU A 120 5.11 -1.43 -4.11
C LEU A 120 4.62 -2.79 -4.63
N VAL A 121 3.58 -3.36 -4.01
CA VAL A 121 3.05 -4.68 -4.39
C VAL A 121 1.72 -4.59 -5.12
N ARG A 122 0.93 -3.52 -4.90
CA ARG A 122 -0.42 -3.39 -5.44
C ARG A 122 -0.64 -2.02 -6.05
N HIS A 123 -1.10 -1.99 -7.30
CA HIS A 123 -1.47 -0.76 -7.99
C HIS A 123 -2.74 -0.09 -7.45
N GLY A 124 -3.63 -0.87 -6.82
CA GLY A 124 -4.87 -0.36 -6.21
C GLY A 124 -4.87 -0.57 -4.71
N VAL A 125 -4.97 0.53 -3.95
CA VAL A 125 -4.95 0.53 -2.49
C VAL A 125 -6.10 1.38 -1.95
N MET A 126 -6.76 0.89 -0.90
CA MET A 126 -7.81 1.60 -0.19
C MET A 126 -7.31 2.03 1.19
N LEU A 127 -7.48 3.32 1.52
CA LEU A 127 -7.28 3.82 2.87
C LEU A 127 -8.61 3.79 3.62
N VAL A 128 -8.74 2.87 4.58
CA VAL A 128 -9.97 2.66 5.35
C VAL A 128 -9.79 3.18 6.78
N GLY A 129 -10.82 3.83 7.32
CA GLY A 129 -10.81 4.36 8.68
C GLY A 129 -11.84 5.48 8.87
N PRO A 130 -12.05 5.95 10.11
CA PRO A 130 -13.05 6.95 10.44
C PRO A 130 -12.75 8.33 9.83
N THR A 131 -13.76 9.18 9.74
CA THR A 131 -13.61 10.59 9.37
C THR A 131 -12.63 11.28 10.33
N GLY A 132 -11.75 12.14 9.79
CA GLY A 132 -10.70 12.78 10.59
C GLY A 132 -9.54 11.86 11.00
N GLY A 133 -9.55 10.57 10.66
CA GLY A 133 -8.48 9.61 11.02
C GLY A 133 -7.14 9.76 10.26
N GLY A 134 -6.83 10.95 9.72
CA GLY A 134 -5.53 11.23 9.10
C GLY A 134 -5.26 10.56 7.74
N LYS A 135 -6.23 9.85 7.14
CA LYS A 135 -6.08 9.14 5.85
C LYS A 135 -5.51 10.03 4.73
N THR A 136 -6.05 11.23 4.61
CA THR A 136 -5.60 12.21 3.61
C THR A 136 -4.20 12.72 3.91
N THR A 137 -3.88 12.92 5.18
CA THR A 137 -2.55 13.32 5.63
C THR A 137 -1.50 12.25 5.30
N VAL A 138 -1.81 10.97 5.50
CA VAL A 138 -0.89 9.85 5.23
C VAL A 138 -0.37 9.86 3.79
N TYR A 139 -1.26 9.90 2.79
CA TYR A 139 -0.80 9.89 1.39
C TYR A 139 -0.10 11.21 1.00
N ARG A 140 -0.51 12.35 1.57
CA ARG A 140 0.13 13.65 1.32
C ARG A 140 1.54 13.73 1.89
N VAL A 141 1.76 13.18 3.08
CA VAL A 141 3.09 13.04 3.69
C VAL A 141 3.94 12.15 2.79
N LEU A 142 3.42 10.99 2.35
CA LEU A 142 4.17 10.10 1.48
C LEU A 142 4.61 10.78 0.17
N ILE A 143 3.73 11.57 -0.48
CA ILE A 143 4.08 12.30 -1.70
C ILE A 143 5.29 13.23 -1.47
N LYS A 144 5.27 14.00 -0.39
CA LYS A 144 6.37 14.91 -0.05
C LYS A 144 7.65 14.16 0.27
N VAL A 145 7.56 13.09 1.05
CA VAL A 145 8.71 12.23 1.37
C VAL A 145 9.36 11.69 0.10
N LEU A 146 8.58 11.11 -0.81
CA LEU A 146 9.12 10.57 -2.08
C LEU A 146 9.73 11.66 -2.97
N THR A 147 9.12 12.85 -3.00
CA THR A 147 9.65 13.99 -3.78
C THR A 147 10.98 14.49 -3.20
N ASN A 148 11.06 14.69 -1.89
CA ASN A 148 12.27 15.14 -1.22
C ASN A 148 13.42 14.14 -1.35
N LEU A 149 13.13 12.83 -1.20
CA LEU A 149 14.14 11.77 -1.38
C LEU A 149 14.63 11.68 -2.82
N HIS A 150 13.75 11.93 -3.79
CA HIS A 150 14.13 12.01 -5.20
C HIS A 150 15.07 13.20 -5.44
N GLU A 151 14.71 14.39 -4.96
CA GLU A 151 15.53 15.61 -5.07
C GLU A 151 16.89 15.49 -4.35
N ALA A 152 16.95 14.71 -3.26
CA ALA A 152 18.18 14.38 -2.57
C ALA A 152 19.09 13.39 -3.33
N GLY A 153 18.68 12.93 -4.52
CA GLY A 153 19.44 12.01 -5.37
C GLY A 153 19.38 10.54 -4.94
N LEU A 154 18.53 10.18 -3.97
CA LEU A 154 18.41 8.79 -3.49
C LEU A 154 17.62 7.89 -4.45
N SER A 155 17.06 8.44 -5.53
CA SER A 155 16.39 7.66 -6.58
C SER A 155 17.33 6.72 -7.34
N THR A 156 18.65 6.94 -7.28
CA THR A 156 19.64 6.01 -7.84
C THR A 156 19.81 4.75 -7.00
N GLU A 157 19.62 4.87 -5.67
CA GLU A 157 19.71 3.73 -4.74
C GLU A 157 18.38 2.98 -4.65
N VAL A 158 17.27 3.73 -4.60
CA VAL A 158 15.91 3.20 -4.52
C VAL A 158 15.10 3.78 -5.67
N PRO A 159 14.98 3.05 -6.81
CA PRO A 159 14.27 3.52 -8.00
C PRO A 159 12.82 3.94 -7.76
N GLU A 160 12.21 3.44 -6.69
CA GLU A 160 10.83 3.72 -6.31
C GLU A 160 10.63 5.10 -5.68
N TYR A 161 11.70 5.81 -5.31
CA TYR A 161 11.63 7.21 -4.86
C TYR A 161 11.50 8.15 -6.06
N GLN A 162 10.25 8.30 -6.50
CA GLN A 162 9.86 9.13 -7.63
C GLN A 162 8.86 10.20 -7.20
N PRO A 163 8.89 11.40 -7.83
CA PRO A 163 7.90 12.43 -7.59
C PRO A 163 6.51 11.94 -8.01
N VAL A 164 5.50 12.22 -7.17
CA VAL A 164 4.14 11.71 -7.36
C VAL A 164 3.18 12.82 -7.76
N LYS A 165 2.58 12.69 -8.94
CA LYS A 165 1.49 13.57 -9.39
C LYS A 165 0.15 13.00 -8.97
N THR A 166 -0.68 13.81 -8.32
CA THR A 166 -2.01 13.38 -7.86
C THR A 166 -3.15 14.03 -8.63
N TYR A 167 -4.20 13.25 -8.86
CA TYR A 167 -5.47 13.71 -9.39
C TYR A 167 -6.56 13.30 -8.41
N VAL A 168 -7.21 14.28 -7.77
CA VAL A 168 -8.25 14.06 -6.77
C VAL A 168 -9.61 14.25 -7.43
N LEU A 169 -10.46 13.23 -7.33
CA LEU A 169 -11.81 13.24 -7.90
C LEU A 169 -12.85 12.82 -6.86
N ASN A 170 -14.02 13.47 -6.88
CA ASN A 170 -15.19 12.99 -6.16
C ASN A 170 -16.10 12.24 -7.14
N PRO A 171 -16.07 10.90 -7.15
CA PRO A 171 -16.82 10.12 -8.14
C PRO A 171 -18.35 10.24 -7.97
N LYS A 172 -18.82 10.72 -6.81
CA LYS A 172 -20.26 10.95 -6.56
C LYS A 172 -20.74 12.33 -7.00
N ALA A 173 -19.84 13.23 -7.37
CA ALA A 173 -20.19 14.58 -7.84
C ALA A 173 -20.48 14.63 -9.35
N ILE A 174 -20.24 13.54 -10.07
CA ILE A 174 -20.41 13.43 -11.52
C ILE A 174 -21.16 12.15 -11.86
N THR A 175 -21.72 12.08 -13.06
CA THR A 175 -22.42 10.89 -13.55
C THR A 175 -21.43 9.77 -13.92
N MET A 176 -21.92 8.54 -14.02
CA MET A 176 -21.10 7.39 -14.44
C MET A 176 -20.56 7.58 -15.87
N GLY A 177 -21.36 8.18 -16.77
CA GLY A 177 -20.94 8.50 -18.13
C GLY A 177 -19.83 9.55 -18.17
N GLU A 178 -19.92 10.60 -17.37
CA GLU A 178 -18.84 11.61 -17.27
C GLU A 178 -17.57 11.05 -16.60
N LEU A 179 -17.70 10.10 -15.67
CA LEU A 179 -16.57 9.50 -14.98
C LEU A 179 -15.81 8.51 -15.86
N TYR A 180 -16.52 7.56 -16.48
CA TYR A 180 -15.94 6.44 -17.23
C TYR A 180 -15.97 6.61 -18.75
N GLY A 181 -16.88 7.44 -19.27
CA GLY A 181 -17.20 7.58 -20.69
C GLY A 181 -18.53 6.92 -21.02
N GLU A 182 -19.17 7.43 -22.07
CA GLU A 182 -20.42 6.87 -22.59
C GLU A 182 -20.54 7.08 -24.10
N VAL A 183 -21.36 6.24 -24.74
CA VAL A 183 -21.71 6.41 -26.14
C VAL A 183 -22.89 7.37 -26.23
N ASN A 184 -22.74 8.43 -27.02
CA ASN A 184 -23.85 9.32 -27.35
C ASN A 184 -24.88 8.54 -28.20
N LYS A 185 -26.10 8.39 -27.69
CA LYS A 185 -27.14 7.57 -28.34
C LYS A 185 -27.63 8.14 -29.67
N LEU A 186 -27.45 9.44 -29.92
CA LEU A 186 -27.90 10.11 -31.15
C LEU A 186 -26.82 10.05 -32.23
N THR A 187 -25.57 10.33 -31.88
CA THR A 187 -24.45 10.35 -32.84
C THR A 187 -23.75 9.00 -32.97
N LEU A 188 -23.97 8.08 -32.02
CA LEU A 188 -23.27 6.81 -31.86
C LEU A 188 -21.75 6.96 -31.65
N GLU A 189 -21.30 8.16 -31.28
CA GLU A 189 -19.90 8.45 -31.00
C GLU A 189 -19.56 8.20 -29.52
N TRP A 190 -18.33 7.74 -29.28
CA TRP A 190 -17.80 7.58 -27.93
C TRP A 190 -17.35 8.92 -27.36
N HIS A 191 -17.86 9.28 -26.18
CA HIS A 191 -17.38 10.41 -25.41
C HIS A 191 -16.56 9.91 -24.21
N ASP A 192 -15.31 10.35 -24.13
CA ASP A 192 -14.40 9.92 -23.06
C ASP A 192 -14.78 10.52 -21.70
N GLY A 193 -14.70 9.69 -20.66
CA GLY A 193 -14.84 10.14 -19.28
C GLY A 193 -13.58 10.77 -18.71
N LEU A 194 -13.74 11.40 -17.55
CA LEU A 194 -12.65 12.06 -16.81
C LEU A 194 -11.51 11.09 -16.49
N LEU A 195 -11.81 9.84 -16.09
CA LEU A 195 -10.78 8.85 -15.79
C LEU A 195 -9.94 8.51 -17.02
N ALA A 196 -10.58 8.28 -18.18
CA ALA A 196 -9.88 8.01 -19.42
C ALA A 196 -9.00 9.20 -19.85
N SER A 197 -9.47 10.43 -19.66
CA SER A 197 -8.64 11.62 -19.91
C SER A 197 -7.45 11.73 -18.95
N ILE A 198 -7.62 11.45 -17.66
CA ILE A 198 -6.53 11.49 -16.68
C ILE A 198 -5.48 10.44 -17.02
N VAL A 199 -5.89 9.18 -17.28
CA VAL A 199 -4.98 8.08 -17.62
C VAL A 199 -4.18 8.40 -18.87
N ARG A 200 -4.81 8.93 -19.93
CA ARG A 200 -4.09 9.34 -21.14
C ARG A 200 -3.04 10.42 -20.83
N ARG A 201 -3.38 11.44 -20.06
CA ARG A 201 -2.40 12.48 -19.67
C ARG A 201 -1.25 11.95 -18.83
N THR A 202 -1.44 10.86 -18.08
CA THR A 202 -0.38 10.26 -17.26
C THR A 202 0.48 9.24 -18.01
N CYS A 203 -0.06 8.58 -19.04
CA CYS A 203 0.66 7.57 -19.81
C CYS A 203 1.41 8.14 -21.01
N VAL A 204 1.05 9.35 -21.47
CA VAL A 204 1.84 10.05 -22.47
C VAL A 204 3.13 10.52 -21.81
N VAL A 205 4.24 9.90 -22.23
CA VAL A 205 5.59 10.32 -21.83
C VAL A 205 5.72 11.80 -22.14
N SER A 206 5.88 12.61 -21.11
CA SER A 206 6.29 13.99 -21.30
C SER A 206 7.76 13.92 -21.66
N ASP A 207 8.12 14.23 -22.90
CA ASP A 207 9.52 14.45 -23.29
C ASP A 207 10.02 15.66 -22.47
N LEU A 208 10.63 15.38 -21.32
CA LEU A 208 11.37 16.33 -20.48
C LEU A 208 12.71 15.70 -20.12
#